data_AF-A0AAG5CYE2-F1
#
_entry.id   AF-A0AAG5CYE2-F1
#
_cell.length_a   1.000
_cell.length_b   1.000
_cell.length_c   1.000
_cell.angle_alpha   90.00
_cell.angle_beta   90.00
_cell.angle_gamma   90.00
#
_symmetry.space_group_name_H-M   'P 1'
#
loop_
_entity.id
_entity.type
_entity.pdbx_description
1 polymer ?
#
loop_
_entity_poly.entity_id
_entity_poly.type
_entity_poly.pdbx_seq_one_letter_code
_entity_poly.pdbx_strand_id
1 'polypeptide(L)'
;MRWDLACGADWEHFLPGEPYELREDCVIPEDQDPLTTDEEIEKEKHLDMPTSWVRPLNVSRPDFERRFPEDGAKVIYFKRTIYERFAPYRNLIGLVRRLTTYETLDYQEPISRWEWYANRDDLLHQVRIDYRTDATEERFDKGRPDCLRSLRHRAAPSDEYELKFFHQYRFDALRTLIYHATYIKEHYDRRDDLLHYREFKNIPKDPVTKEASKLTITFATPYMADPTYGCGTYRLTQES
;
A
#
# COMPACT_ATOMS: atom_id res chain seq x y z
N MET A 1 61.02 12.48 -9.34
CA MET A 1 60.26 11.22 -9.39
C MET A 1 58.84 11.57 -9.78
N ARG A 2 58.30 10.94 -10.82
CA ARG A 2 56.96 11.18 -11.36
C ARG A 2 56.15 9.94 -10.96
N TRP A 3 55.28 10.07 -9.97
CA TRP A 3 54.37 8.99 -9.58
C TRP A 3 52.98 9.40 -10.00
N ASP A 4 52.57 8.95 -11.18
CA ASP A 4 51.20 9.13 -11.64
C ASP A 4 50.42 7.87 -11.30
N LEU A 5 49.54 7.96 -10.29
CA LEU A 5 48.70 6.84 -9.86
C LEU A 5 47.74 6.37 -10.98
N ALA A 6 47.53 7.15 -12.05
CA ALA A 6 46.77 6.72 -13.21
C ALA A 6 47.62 5.95 -14.25
N CYS A 7 48.95 6.00 -14.15
CA CYS A 7 49.86 5.34 -15.07
C CYS A 7 50.24 3.96 -14.53
N GLY A 8 49.57 2.90 -15.00
CA GLY A 8 49.83 1.51 -14.57
C GLY A 8 51.26 1.00 -14.77
N ALA A 9 52.08 1.69 -15.58
CA ALA A 9 53.49 1.34 -15.78
C ALA A 9 54.40 1.72 -14.58
N ASP A 10 53.92 2.61 -13.71
CA ASP A 10 54.65 3.03 -12.50
C ASP A 10 54.33 2.14 -11.28
N TRP A 11 53.43 1.16 -11.44
CA TRP A 11 52.97 0.28 -10.35
C TRP A 11 53.82 -0.98 -10.29
N GLU A 12 54.21 -1.37 -9.08
CA GLU A 12 54.83 -2.67 -8.83
C GLU A 12 53.77 -3.77 -8.79
N HIS A 13 54.10 -4.95 -9.31
CA HIS A 13 53.23 -6.10 -9.29
C HIS A 13 53.11 -6.64 -7.86
N PHE A 14 51.89 -6.72 -7.35
CA PHE A 14 51.61 -7.19 -5.98
C PHE A 14 51.75 -8.71 -5.84
N LEU A 15 51.47 -9.44 -6.92
CA LEU A 15 51.50 -10.90 -6.92
C LEU A 15 52.88 -11.41 -7.37
N PRO A 16 53.48 -12.38 -6.64
CA PRO A 16 54.72 -13.01 -7.07
C PRO A 16 54.58 -13.62 -8.47
N GLY A 17 55.54 -13.32 -9.35
CA GLY A 17 55.56 -13.86 -10.70
C GLY A 17 54.64 -13.15 -11.70
N GLU A 18 54.20 -11.92 -11.42
CA GLU A 18 53.62 -11.06 -12.47
C GLU A 18 54.67 -10.07 -13.03
N PRO A 19 54.61 -9.74 -14.33
CA PRO A 19 53.72 -10.29 -15.37
C PRO A 19 53.97 -11.77 -15.67
N TYR A 20 52.91 -12.49 -16.09
CA TYR A 20 52.92 -13.93 -16.38
C TYR A 20 54.11 -14.34 -17.27
N GLU A 21 54.48 -13.51 -18.24
CA GLU A 21 55.59 -13.71 -19.19
C GLU A 21 56.99 -13.81 -18.53
N LEU A 22 57.16 -13.32 -17.29
CA LEU A 22 58.43 -13.38 -16.57
C LEU A 22 58.54 -14.61 -15.64
N ARG A 23 57.53 -15.47 -15.58
CA ARG A 23 57.62 -16.73 -14.81
C ARG A 23 58.52 -17.71 -15.57
N GLU A 24 59.50 -18.27 -14.87
CA GLU A 24 60.46 -19.25 -15.42
C GLU A 24 59.76 -20.49 -16.02
N ASP A 25 58.53 -20.76 -15.58
CA ASP A 25 57.73 -21.93 -15.95
C ASP A 25 56.80 -21.71 -17.15
N CYS A 26 56.77 -20.51 -17.75
CA CYS A 26 55.89 -20.18 -18.88
C CYS A 26 56.47 -20.57 -20.24
N VAL A 27 57.77 -20.88 -20.32
CA VAL A 27 58.40 -21.41 -21.53
C VAL A 27 58.14 -22.91 -21.57
N ILE A 28 57.08 -23.33 -22.26
CA ILE A 28 56.82 -24.75 -22.53
C ILE A 28 57.93 -25.24 -23.48
N PRO A 29 58.79 -26.20 -23.07
CA PRO A 29 59.79 -26.77 -23.97
C PRO A 29 59.10 -27.41 -25.19
N GLU A 30 59.69 -27.31 -26.39
CA GLU A 30 59.08 -27.86 -27.62
C GLU A 30 58.75 -29.37 -27.55
N ASP A 31 59.37 -30.09 -26.60
CA ASP A 31 59.19 -31.52 -26.35
C ASP A 31 58.08 -31.86 -25.32
N GLN A 32 57.36 -30.87 -24.80
CA GLN A 32 56.28 -31.08 -23.82
C GLN A 32 54.93 -30.61 -24.37
N ASP A 33 53.90 -31.44 -24.18
CA ASP A 33 52.53 -31.06 -24.49
C ASP A 33 52.12 -29.86 -23.61
N PRO A 34 51.35 -28.89 -24.17
CA PRO A 34 50.87 -27.76 -23.39
C PRO A 34 50.03 -28.26 -22.21
N LEU A 35 50.21 -27.63 -21.05
CA LEU A 35 49.45 -27.93 -19.85
C LEU A 35 47.95 -27.81 -20.14
N THR A 36 47.17 -28.72 -19.57
CA THR A 36 45.72 -28.61 -19.58
C THR A 36 45.29 -27.47 -18.65
N THR A 37 44.13 -26.86 -18.93
CA THR A 37 43.60 -25.75 -18.11
C THR A 37 43.52 -26.08 -16.62
N ASP A 38 43.25 -27.35 -16.28
CA ASP A 38 43.18 -27.80 -14.88
C ASP A 38 44.57 -27.83 -14.22
N GLU A 39 45.62 -28.19 -14.95
CA GLU A 39 47.00 -28.19 -14.45
C GLU A 39 47.57 -26.77 -14.28
N GLU A 40 47.13 -25.83 -15.13
CA GLU A 40 47.44 -24.40 -14.98
C GLU A 40 46.81 -23.83 -13.69
N ILE A 41 45.54 -24.14 -13.43
CA ILE A 41 44.84 -23.72 -12.21
C ILE A 41 45.51 -24.30 -10.96
N GLU A 42 45.97 -25.56 -11.02
CA GLU A 42 46.65 -26.22 -9.90
C GLU A 42 48.03 -25.61 -9.59
N LYS A 43 48.72 -25.01 -10.57
CA LYS A 43 49.95 -24.23 -10.33
C LYS A 43 49.66 -22.90 -9.63
N GLU A 44 48.47 -22.34 -9.84
CA GLU A 44 48.04 -21.05 -9.29
C GLU A 44 47.37 -21.16 -7.90
N LYS A 45 47.50 -22.29 -7.21
CA LYS A 45 47.00 -22.49 -5.83
C LYS A 45 47.41 -21.42 -4.81
N HIS A 46 48.48 -20.67 -5.07
CA HIS A 46 48.91 -19.57 -4.23
C HIS A 46 48.01 -18.32 -4.33
N LEU A 47 47.04 -18.32 -5.25
CA LEU A 47 45.99 -17.29 -5.41
C LEU A 47 44.65 -17.69 -4.75
N ASP A 48 44.62 -18.76 -3.95
CA ASP A 48 43.43 -19.15 -3.20
C ASP A 48 42.99 -18.01 -2.27
N MET A 49 41.75 -17.53 -2.47
CA MET A 49 41.16 -16.51 -1.63
C MET A 49 41.15 -17.00 -0.17
N PRO A 50 41.68 -16.22 0.79
CA PRO A 50 41.73 -16.65 2.17
C PRO A 50 40.31 -16.94 2.68
N THR A 51 40.20 -17.97 3.53
CA THR A 51 38.92 -18.32 4.14
C THR A 51 38.35 -17.13 4.90
N SER A 52 37.05 -16.87 4.73
CA SER A 52 36.37 -15.77 5.42
C SER A 52 36.61 -15.83 6.93
N TRP A 53 36.95 -14.69 7.52
CA TRP A 53 37.22 -14.57 8.96
C TRP A 53 35.93 -14.56 9.79
N VAL A 54 34.78 -14.57 9.14
CA VAL A 54 33.46 -14.54 9.76
C VAL A 54 32.65 -15.78 9.38
N ARG A 55 31.88 -16.30 10.35
CA ARG A 55 30.93 -17.39 10.08
C ARG A 55 29.84 -16.90 9.12
N PRO A 56 29.35 -17.78 8.22
CA PRO A 56 28.18 -17.46 7.40
C PRO A 56 27.00 -17.06 8.27
N LEU A 57 26.30 -15.99 7.88
CA LEU A 57 25.10 -15.55 8.57
C LEU A 57 23.99 -16.58 8.38
N ASN A 58 23.57 -17.25 9.45
CA ASN A 58 22.46 -18.19 9.44
C ASN A 58 21.22 -17.55 10.08
N VAL A 59 20.29 -17.08 9.25
CA VAL A 59 18.98 -16.60 9.71
C VAL A 59 17.95 -17.65 9.31
N SER A 60 17.31 -18.25 10.32
CA SER A 60 16.24 -19.21 10.05
C SER A 60 15.04 -18.50 9.39
N ARG A 61 14.30 -19.20 8.54
CA ARG A 61 13.07 -18.69 7.93
C ARG A 61 12.06 -18.14 8.96
N PRO A 62 11.75 -18.82 10.08
CA PRO A 62 10.81 -18.27 11.05
C PRO A 62 11.34 -17.00 11.74
N ASP A 63 12.65 -16.88 11.94
CA ASP A 63 13.24 -15.66 12.53
C ASP A 63 13.19 -14.50 11.54
N PHE A 64 13.40 -14.78 10.25
CA PHE A 64 13.21 -13.79 9.19
C PHE A 64 11.76 -13.33 9.08
N GLU A 65 10.80 -14.25 9.16
CA GLU A 65 9.36 -13.95 9.08
C GLU A 65 8.85 -13.16 10.30
N ARG A 66 9.37 -13.45 11.50
CA ARG A 66 9.01 -12.73 12.73
C ARG A 66 9.46 -11.27 12.75
N ARG A 67 10.52 -10.90 12.02
CA ARG A 67 11.09 -9.53 11.87
C ARG A 67 11.50 -8.79 13.16
N PHE A 68 10.91 -9.10 14.32
CA PHE A 68 11.09 -8.43 15.61
C PHE A 68 11.29 -9.46 16.72
N PRO A 69 12.18 -9.21 17.70
CA PRO A 69 12.50 -10.18 18.74
C PRO A 69 11.34 -10.48 19.73
N GLU A 70 10.59 -9.46 20.14
CA GLU A 70 9.52 -9.58 21.16
C GLU A 70 8.21 -10.05 20.54
N ASP A 71 8.04 -11.37 20.42
CA ASP A 71 6.84 -12.04 19.91
C ASP A 71 6.46 -11.58 18.47
N GLY A 72 7.35 -10.90 17.74
CA GLY A 72 7.06 -10.30 16.44
C GLY A 72 6.37 -8.93 16.50
N ALA A 73 6.56 -8.13 17.54
CA ALA A 73 6.11 -6.73 17.59
C ALA A 73 7.23 -5.79 18.03
N LYS A 74 7.10 -4.53 17.66
CA LYS A 74 7.98 -3.44 18.07
C LYS A 74 7.19 -2.17 18.27
N VAL A 75 7.32 -1.57 19.45
CA VAL A 75 6.72 -0.27 19.77
C VAL A 75 7.81 0.79 19.78
N ILE A 76 7.54 1.93 19.14
CA ILE A 76 8.45 3.06 19.04
C ILE A 76 7.69 4.31 19.52
N TYR A 77 8.26 4.97 20.51
CA TYR A 77 7.70 6.18 21.11
C TYR A 77 8.30 7.41 20.44
N PHE A 78 7.44 8.26 19.89
CA PHE A 78 7.78 9.56 19.33
C PHE A 78 7.06 10.65 20.12
N LYS A 79 7.46 11.91 19.91
CA LYS A 79 6.76 13.04 20.50
C LYS A 79 5.27 13.02 20.15
N ARG A 80 4.40 12.88 21.16
CA ARG A 80 2.93 12.81 21.03
C ARG A 80 2.42 11.68 20.13
N THR A 81 3.23 10.66 19.83
CA THR A 81 2.85 9.63 18.86
C THR A 81 3.44 8.29 19.26
N ILE A 82 2.63 7.23 19.22
CA ILE A 82 3.09 5.85 19.41
C ILE A 82 2.99 5.14 18.07
N TYR A 83 4.10 4.56 17.62
CA TYR A 83 4.18 3.78 16.39
C TYR A 83 4.47 2.32 16.71
N GLU A 84 3.52 1.45 16.39
CA GLU A 84 3.60 0.01 16.59
C GLU A 84 3.79 -0.68 15.25
N ARG A 85 4.69 -1.67 15.22
CA ARG A 85 4.92 -2.54 14.07
C ARG A 85 4.72 -3.97 14.50
N PHE A 86 4.07 -4.75 13.64
CA PHE A 86 3.77 -6.15 13.84
C PHE A 86 4.35 -6.96 12.69
N ALA A 87 4.81 -8.16 13.00
CA ALA A 87 5.22 -9.13 11.99
C ALA A 87 4.02 -9.53 11.14
N PRO A 88 4.20 -9.73 9.83
CA PRO A 88 3.18 -10.37 9.00
C PRO A 88 2.72 -11.68 9.65
N TYR A 89 1.42 -11.96 9.61
CA TYR A 89 0.80 -13.18 10.17
C TYR A 89 0.89 -13.37 11.69
N ARG A 90 1.48 -12.44 12.46
CA ARG A 90 1.38 -12.47 13.93
C ARG A 90 -0.09 -12.38 14.37
N ASN A 91 -0.85 -11.52 13.72
CA ASN A 91 -2.27 -11.32 13.98
C ASN A 91 -3.10 -11.96 12.86
N LEU A 92 -4.12 -12.73 13.23
CA LEU A 92 -5.11 -13.28 12.28
C LEU A 92 -5.81 -12.20 11.44
N ILE A 93 -5.88 -10.98 11.97
CA ILE A 93 -6.57 -9.84 11.36
C ILE A 93 -5.73 -9.19 10.23
N GLY A 94 -4.43 -9.52 10.14
CA GLY A 94 -3.53 -8.96 9.12
C GLY A 94 -2.96 -7.57 9.44
N LEU A 95 -3.07 -7.09 10.69
CA LEU A 95 -2.52 -5.79 11.10
C LEU A 95 -0.99 -5.81 11.10
N VAL A 96 -0.36 -4.91 10.33
CA VAL A 96 1.10 -4.83 10.16
C VAL A 96 1.70 -3.62 10.87
N ARG A 97 0.98 -2.50 10.91
CA ARG A 97 1.43 -1.30 11.62
C ARG A 97 0.26 -0.50 12.15
N ARG A 98 0.49 0.19 13.26
CA ARG A 98 -0.46 1.10 13.89
C ARG A 98 0.25 2.37 14.35
N LEU A 99 -0.37 3.52 14.11
CA LEU A 99 0.14 4.83 14.51
C LEU A 99 -0.97 5.54 15.26
N THR A 100 -0.74 5.82 16.53
CA THR A 100 -1.70 6.58 17.37
C THR A 100 -1.07 7.92 17.73
N THR A 101 -1.76 9.00 17.41
CA THR A 101 -1.35 10.38 17.72
C THR A 101 -2.15 10.88 18.92
N TYR A 102 -1.50 11.63 19.81
CA TYR A 102 -2.06 12.09 21.09
C TYR A 102 -1.98 13.62 21.23
N GLU A 103 -2.83 14.18 22.08
CA GLU A 103 -2.79 15.60 22.39
C GLU A 103 -1.63 15.95 23.34
N THR A 104 -1.40 15.09 24.32
CA THR A 104 -0.41 15.30 25.37
C THR A 104 0.89 14.56 25.10
N LEU A 105 1.97 14.97 25.78
CA LEU A 105 3.26 14.26 25.76
C LEU A 105 3.22 12.95 26.55
N ASP A 106 2.30 12.85 27.52
CA ASP A 106 2.09 11.66 28.35
C ASP A 106 1.19 10.61 27.67
N TYR A 107 0.92 10.76 26.37
CA TYR A 107 0.07 9.86 25.57
C TYR A 107 -1.35 9.69 26.13
N GLN A 108 -1.87 10.73 26.78
CA GLN A 108 -3.28 10.85 27.12
C GLN A 108 -4.05 11.49 25.95
N GLU A 109 -5.33 11.15 25.85
CA GLU A 109 -6.26 11.68 24.85
C GLU A 109 -5.80 11.41 23.40
N PRO A 110 -6.13 10.23 22.83
CA PRO A 110 -5.79 9.92 21.46
C PRO A 110 -6.62 10.81 20.51
N ILE A 111 -5.95 11.40 19.51
CA ILE A 111 -6.57 12.24 18.48
C ILE A 111 -6.99 11.38 17.29
N SER A 112 -6.06 10.56 16.79
CA SER A 112 -6.28 9.72 15.63
C SER A 112 -5.50 8.43 15.73
N ARG A 113 -6.04 7.38 15.15
CA ARG A 113 -5.38 6.08 14.98
C ARG A 113 -5.38 5.72 13.50
N TRP A 114 -4.21 5.35 13.01
CA TRP A 114 -4.01 4.82 11.67
C TRP A 114 -3.56 3.37 11.79
N GLU A 115 -4.28 2.48 11.15
CA GLU A 115 -3.99 1.06 11.09
C GLU A 115 -3.76 0.68 9.63
N TRP A 116 -2.74 -0.15 9.39
CA TRP A 116 -2.49 -0.70 8.07
C TRP A 116 -2.42 -2.21 8.12
N TYR A 117 -3.04 -2.80 7.12
CA TYR A 117 -3.26 -4.23 7.02
C TYR A 117 -2.59 -4.78 5.76
N ALA A 118 -2.24 -6.05 5.80
CA ALA A 118 -1.76 -6.82 4.67
C ALA A 118 -2.32 -8.23 4.73
N ASN A 119 -2.34 -8.91 3.59
CA ASN A 119 -2.73 -10.32 3.47
C ASN A 119 -4.16 -10.60 3.95
N ARG A 120 -5.08 -9.65 3.74
CA ARG A 120 -6.52 -9.85 3.97
C ARG A 120 -7.23 -10.17 2.67
N ASP A 121 -8.18 -11.09 2.73
CA ASP A 121 -8.99 -11.49 1.56
C ASP A 121 -9.90 -10.38 1.06
N ASP A 122 -10.33 -9.49 1.96
CA ASP A 122 -11.18 -8.34 1.66
C ASP A 122 -10.40 -7.15 1.09
N LEU A 123 -9.08 -7.27 0.90
CA LEU A 123 -8.21 -6.22 0.38
C LEU A 123 -8.26 -4.90 1.18
N LEU A 124 -8.67 -4.93 2.45
CA LEU A 124 -8.55 -3.78 3.34
C LEU A 124 -7.07 -3.52 3.60
N HIS A 125 -6.57 -2.33 3.27
CA HIS A 125 -5.16 -1.99 3.45
C HIS A 125 -4.93 -0.91 4.51
N GLN A 126 -5.93 -0.07 4.78
CA GLN A 126 -5.81 1.03 5.74
C GLN A 126 -7.15 1.34 6.41
N VAL A 127 -7.10 1.57 7.72
CA VAL A 127 -8.20 2.13 8.50
C VAL A 127 -7.68 3.36 9.24
N ARG A 128 -8.46 4.44 9.21
CA ARG A 128 -8.20 5.65 9.98
C ARG A 128 -9.39 5.92 10.88
N ILE A 129 -9.13 6.02 12.17
CA ILE A 129 -10.11 6.38 13.19
C ILE A 129 -9.74 7.75 13.72
N ASP A 130 -10.68 8.68 13.70
CA ASP A 130 -10.56 10.01 14.29
C ASP A 130 -11.43 10.06 15.54
N TYR A 131 -10.80 10.14 16.71
CA TYR A 131 -11.50 10.08 17.99
C TYR A 131 -12.26 11.36 18.32
N ARG A 132 -11.90 12.50 17.71
CA ARG A 132 -12.59 13.79 17.97
C ARG A 132 -13.93 13.86 17.25
N THR A 133 -13.99 13.26 16.07
CA THR A 133 -15.19 13.25 15.21
C THR A 133 -15.93 11.91 15.23
N ASP A 134 -15.38 10.93 15.95
CA ASP A 134 -15.82 9.53 15.98
C ASP A 134 -16.06 8.96 14.57
N ALA A 135 -15.19 9.37 13.64
CA ALA A 135 -15.25 9.02 12.24
C ALA A 135 -14.24 7.93 11.92
N THR A 136 -14.71 6.90 11.22
CA THR A 136 -13.88 5.81 10.73
C THR A 136 -13.87 5.82 9.20
N GLU A 137 -12.68 5.85 8.62
CA GLU A 137 -12.44 5.75 7.18
C GLU A 137 -11.64 4.47 6.90
N GLU A 138 -12.27 3.54 6.18
CA GLU A 138 -11.68 2.30 5.70
C GLU A 138 -11.31 2.45 4.23
N ARG A 139 -10.14 1.96 3.83
CA ARG A 139 -9.64 2.01 2.46
C ARG A 139 -9.20 0.64 1.97
N PHE A 140 -9.63 0.34 0.76
CA PHE A 140 -9.46 -0.95 0.12
C PHE A 140 -8.61 -0.81 -1.14
N ASP A 141 -7.85 -1.86 -1.44
CA ASP A 141 -7.11 -1.97 -2.69
C ASP A 141 -8.02 -2.37 -3.86
N LYS A 142 -7.51 -2.17 -5.07
CA LYS A 142 -8.18 -2.57 -6.31
C LYS A 142 -8.26 -4.10 -6.38
N GLY A 143 -9.31 -4.61 -7.01
CA GLY A 143 -9.51 -6.06 -7.23
C GLY A 143 -10.66 -6.65 -6.42
N ARG A 144 -11.28 -5.88 -5.51
CA ARG A 144 -12.52 -6.31 -4.86
C ARG A 144 -13.66 -6.43 -5.89
N PRO A 145 -14.54 -7.45 -5.77
CA PRO A 145 -15.66 -7.64 -6.69
C PRO A 145 -16.67 -6.49 -6.65
N ASP A 146 -16.84 -5.84 -5.50
CA ASP A 146 -17.71 -4.67 -5.32
C ASP A 146 -17.10 -3.35 -5.81
N CYS A 147 -15.81 -3.36 -6.20
CA CYS A 147 -15.02 -2.19 -6.58
C CYS A 147 -15.02 -1.08 -5.51
N LEU A 148 -15.27 -1.41 -4.24
CA LEU A 148 -15.25 -0.43 -3.15
C LEU A 148 -13.82 0.07 -2.95
N ARG A 149 -13.64 1.39 -2.90
CA ARG A 149 -12.35 2.05 -2.67
C ARG A 149 -12.22 2.54 -1.24
N SER A 150 -13.28 3.15 -0.71
CA SER A 150 -13.29 3.64 0.66
C SER A 150 -14.69 3.67 1.23
N LEU A 151 -14.80 3.35 2.51
CA LEU A 151 -16.01 3.51 3.32
C LEU A 151 -15.70 4.50 4.44
N ARG A 152 -16.49 5.57 4.54
CA ARG A 152 -16.42 6.51 5.65
C ARG A 152 -17.75 6.52 6.39
N HIS A 153 -17.70 6.34 7.70
CA HIS A 153 -18.87 6.38 8.56
C HIS A 153 -18.52 6.99 9.92
N ARG A 154 -19.55 7.35 10.69
CA ARG A 154 -19.44 7.76 12.09
C ARG A 154 -20.25 6.79 12.96
N ALA A 155 -19.97 6.72 14.26
CA ALA A 155 -20.64 5.77 15.12
C ALA A 155 -22.14 6.07 15.35
N ALA A 156 -22.58 7.32 15.17
CA ALA A 156 -23.98 7.66 15.43
C ALA A 156 -24.91 7.04 14.36
N PRO A 157 -26.03 6.41 14.77
CA PRO A 157 -26.91 5.67 13.86
C PRO A 157 -27.63 6.55 12.83
N SER A 158 -27.68 7.87 13.04
CA SER A 158 -28.27 8.83 12.11
C SER A 158 -27.23 9.48 11.20
N ASP A 159 -25.98 9.02 11.18
CA ASP A 159 -24.95 9.61 10.34
C ASP A 159 -24.92 9.02 8.94
N GLU A 160 -24.40 9.82 8.01
CA GLU A 160 -24.17 9.41 6.64
C GLU A 160 -23.02 8.40 6.54
N TYR A 161 -23.27 7.33 5.80
CA TYR A 161 -22.24 6.42 5.29
C TYR A 161 -21.87 6.87 3.89
N GLU A 162 -20.60 7.16 3.66
CA GLU A 162 -20.08 7.55 2.35
C GLU A 162 -19.22 6.42 1.79
N LEU A 163 -19.71 5.78 0.73
CA LEU A 163 -19.00 4.75 -0.01
C LEU A 163 -18.48 5.36 -1.30
N LYS A 164 -17.17 5.22 -1.56
CA LYS A 164 -16.55 5.60 -2.83
C LYS A 164 -16.07 4.36 -3.54
N PHE A 165 -16.32 4.30 -4.84
CA PHE A 165 -15.96 3.18 -5.67
C PHE A 165 -14.88 3.54 -6.68
N PHE A 166 -14.17 2.54 -7.16
CA PHE A 166 -13.39 2.64 -8.38
C PHE A 166 -14.34 2.56 -9.59
N HIS A 167 -15.00 3.69 -9.90
CA HIS A 167 -16.03 3.78 -10.95
C HIS A 167 -15.59 3.22 -12.32
N GLN A 168 -14.28 3.26 -12.63
CA GLN A 168 -13.70 2.76 -13.89
C GLN A 168 -13.86 1.26 -14.09
N TYR A 169 -14.03 0.50 -13.01
CA TYR A 169 -14.17 -0.97 -13.06
C TYR A 169 -15.62 -1.42 -12.86
N ARG A 170 -16.57 -0.49 -12.70
CA ARG A 170 -17.99 -0.78 -12.53
C ARG A 170 -18.76 -0.51 -13.82
N PHE A 171 -19.71 -1.38 -14.14
CA PHE A 171 -20.59 -1.22 -15.30
C PHE A 171 -21.56 -0.04 -15.18
N ASP A 172 -21.98 0.31 -13.95
CA ASP A 172 -22.93 1.40 -13.68
C ASP A 172 -22.25 2.79 -13.58
N ALA A 173 -20.92 2.82 -13.65
CA ALA A 173 -20.08 3.99 -13.43
C ALA A 173 -20.38 4.76 -12.13
N LEU A 174 -20.91 4.07 -11.10
CA LEU A 174 -21.18 4.65 -9.80
C LEU A 174 -19.85 5.02 -9.12
N ARG A 175 -19.73 6.29 -8.74
CA ARG A 175 -18.52 6.85 -8.12
C ARG A 175 -18.66 6.97 -6.61
N THR A 176 -19.79 7.51 -6.15
CA THR A 176 -20.05 7.74 -4.73
C THR A 176 -21.48 7.37 -4.42
N LEU A 177 -21.68 6.65 -3.32
CA LEU A 177 -22.97 6.37 -2.71
C LEU A 177 -22.96 6.96 -1.30
N ILE A 178 -23.91 7.85 -1.02
CA ILE A 178 -24.15 8.38 0.32
C ILE A 178 -25.43 7.73 0.82
N TYR A 179 -25.31 6.98 1.91
CA TYR A 179 -26.42 6.31 2.55
C TYR A 179 -26.72 6.98 3.89
N HIS A 180 -27.98 7.34 4.10
CA HIS A 180 -28.50 7.91 5.33
C HIS A 180 -29.84 7.25 5.65
N ALA A 181 -30.30 7.32 6.89
CA ALA A 181 -31.56 6.72 7.31
C ALA A 181 -32.78 7.23 6.50
N THR A 182 -32.74 8.50 6.08
CA THR A 182 -33.84 9.16 5.36
C THR A 182 -33.61 9.31 3.85
N TYR A 183 -32.39 9.10 3.35
CA TYR A 183 -32.12 9.24 1.93
C TYR A 183 -30.92 8.43 1.47
N ILE A 184 -30.88 8.18 0.16
CA ILE A 184 -29.74 7.59 -0.53
C ILE A 184 -29.41 8.50 -1.71
N LYS A 185 -28.14 8.89 -1.84
CA LYS A 185 -27.64 9.70 -2.96
C LYS A 185 -26.60 8.94 -3.73
N GLU A 186 -26.75 8.90 -5.04
CA GLU A 186 -25.85 8.24 -5.96
C GLU A 186 -25.24 9.28 -6.90
N HIS A 187 -23.92 9.28 -7.00
CA HIS A 187 -23.17 10.12 -7.92
C HIS A 187 -22.42 9.24 -8.91
N TYR A 188 -22.59 9.54 -10.19
CA TYR A 188 -22.02 8.79 -11.30
C TYR A 188 -20.95 9.62 -12.02
N ASP A 189 -20.01 8.94 -12.68
CA ASP A 189 -19.00 9.60 -13.53
C ASP A 189 -19.02 8.95 -14.93
N ARG A 190 -19.15 9.77 -15.98
CA ARG A 190 -19.03 9.34 -17.40
C ARG A 190 -19.99 8.20 -17.81
N ARG A 191 -21.26 8.31 -17.45
CA ARG A 191 -22.31 7.48 -18.05
C ARG A 191 -22.71 8.00 -19.43
N ASP A 192 -23.03 7.08 -20.34
CA ASP A 192 -23.45 7.40 -21.71
C ASP A 192 -24.79 8.14 -21.77
N ASP A 193 -25.67 7.93 -20.78
CA ASP A 193 -26.97 8.58 -20.66
C ASP A 193 -26.92 9.95 -19.97
N LEU A 194 -25.73 10.49 -19.70
CA LEU A 194 -25.49 11.77 -19.01
C LEU A 194 -26.12 11.85 -17.60
N LEU A 195 -26.47 10.71 -16.99
CA LEU A 195 -26.92 10.68 -15.61
C LEU A 195 -25.74 10.92 -14.66
N HIS A 196 -25.75 12.05 -13.97
CA HIS A 196 -24.71 12.43 -13.00
C HIS A 196 -25.11 12.19 -11.54
N TYR A 197 -26.40 12.28 -11.24
CA TYR A 197 -26.90 12.26 -9.87
C TYR A 197 -28.31 11.67 -9.78
N ARG A 198 -28.53 10.86 -8.75
CA ARG A 198 -29.86 10.36 -8.38
C ARG A 198 -30.01 10.39 -6.86
N GLU A 199 -31.17 10.82 -6.39
CA GLU A 199 -31.51 10.83 -4.97
C GLU A 199 -32.80 10.07 -4.73
N PHE A 200 -32.78 9.21 -3.72
CA PHE A 200 -33.94 8.53 -3.18
C PHE A 200 -34.21 9.09 -1.80
N LYS A 201 -35.47 9.45 -1.53
CA LYS A 201 -35.91 9.82 -0.19
C LYS A 201 -36.76 8.70 0.37
N ASN A 202 -36.39 8.23 1.57
CA ASN A 202 -37.17 7.28 2.33
C ASN A 202 -38.28 8.06 3.04
N ILE A 203 -39.50 7.98 2.53
CA ILE A 203 -40.66 8.57 3.18
C ILE A 203 -41.01 7.66 4.37
N PRO A 204 -40.93 8.15 5.62
CA PRO A 204 -41.33 7.35 6.77
C PRO A 204 -42.77 6.89 6.60
N LYS A 205 -43.08 5.66 7.02
CA LYS A 205 -44.45 5.13 6.98
C LYS A 205 -45.39 6.10 7.68
N ASP A 206 -46.45 6.51 6.99
CA ASP A 206 -47.52 7.28 7.61
C ASP A 206 -48.08 6.49 8.81
N PRO A 207 -48.09 7.06 10.03
CA PRO A 207 -48.55 6.33 11.22
C PRO A 207 -50.06 5.99 11.15
N VAL A 208 -50.79 6.64 10.24
CA VAL A 208 -52.25 6.48 10.07
C VAL A 208 -52.59 5.44 9.00
N THR A 209 -51.87 5.42 7.87
CA THR A 209 -52.30 4.68 6.67
C THR A 209 -51.67 3.30 6.54
N LYS A 210 -50.63 2.96 7.34
CA LYS A 210 -49.87 1.69 7.26
C LYS A 210 -49.35 1.33 5.85
N GLU A 211 -49.34 2.26 4.90
CA GLU A 211 -48.82 2.02 3.57
C GLU A 211 -47.29 1.85 3.62
N ALA A 212 -46.76 1.04 2.70
CA ALA A 212 -45.32 0.82 2.61
C ALA A 212 -44.60 2.12 2.20
N SER A 213 -43.38 2.32 2.72
CA SER A 213 -42.53 3.44 2.38
C SER A 213 -42.34 3.51 0.86
N LYS A 214 -42.82 4.57 0.21
CA LYS A 214 -42.57 4.81 -1.22
C LYS A 214 -41.19 5.45 -1.38
N LEU A 215 -40.37 4.90 -2.26
CA LEU A 215 -39.11 5.51 -2.67
C LEU A 215 -39.41 6.55 -3.75
N THR A 216 -39.23 7.83 -3.47
CA THR A 216 -39.35 8.87 -4.50
C THR A 216 -37.98 9.13 -5.12
N ILE A 217 -37.86 8.89 -6.42
CA ILE A 217 -36.66 9.22 -7.20
C ILE A 217 -36.72 10.70 -7.57
N THR A 218 -35.71 11.47 -7.17
CA THR A 218 -35.51 12.84 -7.64
C THR A 218 -34.28 12.88 -8.53
N PHE A 219 -34.47 13.20 -9.81
CA PHE A 219 -33.36 13.46 -10.73
C PHE A 219 -32.98 14.94 -10.65
N ALA A 220 -31.69 15.24 -10.50
CA ALA A 220 -31.17 16.59 -10.69
C ALA A 220 -30.06 16.53 -11.73
N THR A 221 -30.41 16.86 -12.98
CA THR A 221 -29.40 17.11 -14.03
C THR A 221 -28.81 18.50 -13.81
N PRO A 222 -27.49 18.68 -13.72
CA PRO A 222 -26.91 20.01 -13.74
C PRO A 222 -27.05 20.56 -15.15
N TYR A 223 -27.94 21.54 -15.32
CA TYR A 223 -27.96 22.37 -16.52
C TYR A 223 -26.64 23.14 -16.57
N MET A 224 -25.91 23.05 -17.69
CA MET A 224 -24.93 24.07 -18.04
C MET A 224 -25.68 25.40 -18.03
N ALA A 225 -25.32 26.28 -17.10
CA ALA A 225 -25.93 27.59 -16.96
C ALA A 225 -25.54 28.46 -18.15
N ASP A 226 -26.43 28.55 -19.14
CA ASP A 226 -26.49 29.68 -20.06
C ASP A 226 -27.24 30.83 -19.34
N PRO A 227 -26.66 32.03 -19.18
CA PRO A 227 -27.17 33.05 -18.25
C PRO A 227 -28.42 33.81 -18.73
N THR A 228 -29.12 33.32 -19.76
CA THR A 228 -30.21 34.07 -20.43
C THR A 228 -31.61 33.52 -20.25
N TYR A 229 -31.79 32.34 -19.62
CA TYR A 229 -33.14 31.80 -19.39
C TYR A 229 -33.33 31.32 -17.94
N GLY A 230 -34.45 31.73 -17.34
CA GLY A 230 -34.75 31.62 -15.92
C GLY A 230 -34.69 30.21 -15.34
N CYS A 231 -34.35 30.15 -14.06
CA CYS A 231 -34.22 28.95 -13.25
C CYS A 231 -35.56 28.19 -13.15
N GLY A 232 -35.74 27.17 -14.00
CA GLY A 232 -36.79 26.17 -13.88
C GLY A 232 -36.24 24.91 -13.23
N THR A 233 -36.67 24.62 -12.00
CA THR A 233 -36.45 23.29 -11.39
C THR A 233 -37.60 22.38 -11.83
N TYR A 234 -37.32 21.42 -12.70
CA TYR A 234 -38.32 20.42 -13.11
C TYR A 234 -38.27 19.25 -12.12
N ARG A 235 -39.32 19.11 -11.29
CA ARG A 235 -39.56 17.91 -10.49
C ARG A 235 -40.30 16.90 -11.36
N LEU A 236 -39.62 15.81 -11.72
CA LEU A 236 -40.27 14.60 -12.20
C LEU A 236 -40.36 13.61 -11.04
N THR A 237 -41.53 13.54 -10.41
CA THR A 237 -41.87 12.48 -9.46
C THR A 237 -42.36 11.28 -10.26
N GLN A 238 -41.58 10.21 -10.31
CA GLN A 238 -42.04 8.93 -10.83
C GLN A 238 -42.26 7.99 -9.63
N GLU A 239 -43.49 7.53 -9.44
CA GLU A 239 -43.84 6.49 -8.47
C GLU A 239 -43.56 5.12 -9.11
N SER A 240 -42.94 4.22 -8.35
CA SER A 240 -42.76 2.80 -8.69
C SER A 240 -43.67 1.93 -7.85
#